data_AF-A0A494Z8Z7-F1
#
_entry.id   AF-A0A494Z8Z7-F1
#
_cell.length_a   1.000
_cell.length_b   1.000
_cell.length_c   1.000
_cell.angle_alpha   90.00
_cell.angle_beta   90.00
_cell.angle_gamma   90.00
#
_symmetry.space_group_name_H-M   'P 1'
#
loop_
_entity.id
_entity.type
_entity.pdbx_description
1 polymer ?
#
loop_
_entity_poly.entity_id
_entity_poly.type
_entity_poly.pdbx_seq_one_letter_code
_entity_poly.pdbx_strand_id
1 'polypeptide(L)'
;MYHEITVDRSLFYIEQHHVDTFLSIAEKLKDYSYIVKDGAMPQEDAWIVAFNAWLLLLPDDHIIIQSVEKSLYYTSNYIIYNALIKDVHFQNLKQRKDATPEFLYIVSLFLASSLNDWILFVMDKYNLSYMAEKNRELKYFDALQGTESEIQDFLKDQSLFVKAAILELKTDSFSQMLKKCSDDAYFFYLENLMKQKI
;
A
#
# COMPACT_ATOMS: atom_id res chain seq x y z
N MET A 1 7.20 7.44 12.01
CA MET A 1 6.79 6.37 11.08
C MET A 1 5.37 6.58 10.59
N TYR A 2 4.28 6.19 11.27
CA TYR A 2 2.91 6.49 10.77
C TYR A 2 2.49 7.98 10.86
N HIS A 3 3.17 8.79 11.67
CA HIS A 3 2.90 10.23 11.82
C HIS A 3 3.15 11.05 10.53
N GLU A 4 3.81 10.46 9.54
CA GLU A 4 4.07 11.07 8.23
C GLU A 4 2.86 10.98 7.28
N ILE A 5 1.80 10.29 7.68
CA ILE A 5 0.56 10.15 6.90
C ILE A 5 -0.22 11.47 6.98
N THR A 6 -0.49 12.04 5.83
CA THR A 6 -1.31 13.25 5.66
C THR A 6 -2.32 13.05 4.55
N VAL A 7 -3.33 13.94 4.47
CA VAL A 7 -4.28 13.98 3.35
C VAL A 7 -3.53 14.14 2.01
N ASP A 8 -2.48 14.97 1.99
CA ASP A 8 -1.71 15.26 0.78
C ASP A 8 -0.88 14.07 0.29
N ARG A 9 -0.46 13.17 1.18
CA ARG A 9 0.26 11.94 0.82
C ARG A 9 -0.67 10.77 0.46
N SER A 10 -1.98 10.88 0.69
CA SER A 10 -2.96 9.90 0.20
C SER A 10 -3.08 9.94 -1.32
N LEU A 11 -3.23 8.80 -1.98
CA LEU A 11 -3.54 8.75 -3.43
C LEU A 11 -5.03 8.95 -3.72
N PHE A 12 -5.85 9.00 -2.68
CA PHE A 12 -7.30 9.21 -2.76
C PHE A 12 -7.69 10.60 -2.26
N TYR A 13 -8.80 11.11 -2.78
CA TYR A 13 -9.51 12.22 -2.17
C TYR A 13 -10.16 11.73 -0.87
N ILE A 14 -9.67 12.28 0.24
CA ILE A 14 -10.10 11.92 1.59
C ILE A 14 -10.23 13.17 2.46
N GLU A 15 -10.94 13.02 3.56
CA GLU A 15 -11.00 14.01 4.63
C GLU A 15 -10.05 13.66 5.79
N GLN A 16 -9.70 14.67 6.60
CA GLN A 16 -8.80 14.54 7.75
C GLN A 16 -9.24 13.46 8.74
N HIS A 17 -10.55 13.25 8.92
CA HIS A 17 -11.06 12.25 9.85
C HIS A 17 -10.63 10.81 9.48
N HIS A 18 -10.36 10.52 8.20
CA HIS A 18 -9.83 9.22 7.79
C HIS A 18 -8.40 9.02 8.29
N VAL A 19 -7.56 10.06 8.18
CA VAL A 19 -6.20 10.06 8.71
C VAL A 19 -6.24 9.89 10.23
N ASP A 20 -7.04 10.70 10.92
CA ASP A 20 -7.16 10.65 12.38
C ASP A 20 -7.62 9.26 12.87
N THR A 21 -8.55 8.64 12.15
CA THR A 21 -9.03 7.29 12.46
C THR A 21 -7.92 6.26 12.31
N PHE A 22 -7.18 6.27 11.20
CA PHE A 22 -6.06 5.36 11.00
C PHE A 22 -4.97 5.55 12.07
N LEU A 23 -4.59 6.79 12.36
CA LEU A 23 -3.58 7.12 13.37
C LEU A 23 -4.03 6.69 14.78
N SER A 24 -5.31 6.85 15.10
CA SER A 24 -5.88 6.39 16.38
C SER A 24 -5.79 4.86 16.54
N ILE A 25 -6.06 4.11 15.48
CA ILE A 25 -5.90 2.64 15.49
C ILE A 25 -4.40 2.28 15.58
N ALA A 26 -3.55 2.97 14.81
CA ALA A 26 -2.10 2.75 14.82
C ALA A 26 -1.48 2.99 16.21
N GLU A 27 -1.90 4.02 16.94
CA GLU A 27 -1.41 4.27 18.31
C GLU A 27 -1.83 3.14 19.27
N LYS A 28 -3.07 2.66 19.17
CA LYS A 28 -3.55 1.53 19.99
C LYS A 28 -2.81 0.23 19.69
N LEU A 29 -2.37 0.06 18.45
CA LEU A 29 -1.76 -1.16 17.91
C LEU A 29 -0.28 -0.98 17.57
N LYS A 30 0.39 -0.01 18.20
CA LYS A 30 1.76 0.40 17.85
C LYS A 30 2.79 -0.71 17.94
N ASP A 31 2.56 -1.71 18.80
CA ASP A 31 3.43 -2.86 18.97
C ASP A 31 3.52 -3.72 17.69
N TYR A 32 2.58 -3.55 16.75
CA TYR A 32 2.56 -4.23 15.46
C TYR A 32 3.18 -3.41 14.32
N SER A 33 3.79 -2.26 14.61
CA SER A 33 4.44 -1.40 13.61
C SER A 33 5.55 -2.09 12.82
N TYR A 34 6.19 -3.12 13.40
CA TYR A 34 7.26 -3.91 12.75
C TYR A 34 6.78 -4.71 11.53
N ILE A 35 5.45 -4.86 11.36
CA ILE A 35 4.89 -5.57 10.20
C ILE A 35 5.19 -4.80 8.92
N VAL A 36 5.20 -3.47 8.96
CA VAL A 36 5.56 -2.60 7.83
C VAL A 36 7.08 -2.63 7.64
N LYS A 37 7.54 -3.05 6.45
CA LYS A 37 8.96 -3.28 6.14
C LYS A 37 9.43 -2.45 4.96
N ASP A 38 10.74 -2.22 4.91
CA ASP A 38 11.44 -1.74 3.72
C ASP A 38 11.28 -2.72 2.55
N GLY A 39 11.44 -2.21 1.34
CA GLY A 39 11.36 -2.97 0.10
C GLY A 39 11.79 -2.10 -1.09
N ALA A 40 10.93 -1.98 -2.10
CA ALA A 40 11.14 -1.05 -3.21
C ALA A 40 11.04 0.43 -2.79
N MET A 41 10.42 0.70 -1.66
CA MET A 41 10.31 2.00 -1.02
C MET A 41 10.76 1.89 0.45
N PRO A 42 11.27 2.98 1.05
CA PRO A 42 11.61 3.01 2.46
C PRO A 42 10.37 2.82 3.34
N GLN A 43 10.58 2.40 4.58
CA GLN A 43 9.52 2.09 5.54
C GLN A 43 8.52 3.25 5.73
N GLU A 44 8.98 4.49 5.72
CA GLU A 44 8.12 5.67 5.83
C GLU A 44 7.08 5.75 4.70
N ASP A 45 7.48 5.47 3.46
CA ASP A 45 6.58 5.43 2.31
C ASP A 45 5.69 4.18 2.34
N ALA A 46 6.20 3.05 2.87
CA ALA A 46 5.41 1.85 3.06
C ALA A 46 4.22 2.08 4.03
N TRP A 47 4.34 3.01 5.00
CA TRP A 47 3.21 3.43 5.83
C TRP A 47 2.13 4.16 5.05
N ILE A 48 2.50 4.95 4.04
CA ILE A 48 1.55 5.60 3.14
C ILE A 48 0.85 4.54 2.28
N VAL A 49 1.56 3.51 1.82
CA VAL A 49 0.94 2.34 1.16
C VAL A 49 -0.05 1.63 2.09
N ALA A 50 0.31 1.43 3.37
CA ALA A 50 -0.59 0.82 4.36
C ALA A 50 -1.88 1.63 4.52
N PHE A 51 -1.77 2.95 4.65
CA PHE A 51 -2.92 3.82 4.74
C PHE A 51 -3.82 3.76 3.50
N ASN A 52 -3.22 3.80 2.30
CA ASN A 52 -3.96 3.67 1.05
C ASN A 52 -4.63 2.29 0.91
N ALA A 53 -3.97 1.21 1.34
CA ALA A 53 -4.56 -0.13 1.35
C ALA A 53 -5.72 -0.24 2.36
N TRP A 54 -5.58 0.37 3.54
CA TRP A 54 -6.65 0.44 4.54
C TRP A 54 -7.88 1.17 3.99
N LEU A 55 -7.71 2.31 3.32
CA LEU A 55 -8.79 3.04 2.66
C LEU A 55 -9.55 2.16 1.65
N LEU A 56 -8.84 1.35 0.85
CA LEU A 56 -9.47 0.44 -0.11
C LEU A 56 -10.25 -0.71 0.55
N LEU A 57 -9.87 -1.09 1.78
CA LEU A 57 -10.54 -2.12 2.58
C LEU A 57 -11.78 -1.61 3.29
N LEU A 58 -11.93 -0.29 3.45
CA LEU A 58 -13.13 0.28 4.06
C LEU A 58 -14.37 -0.06 3.25
N PRO A 59 -15.53 -0.24 3.91
CA PRO A 59 -16.79 -0.48 3.22
C PRO A 59 -17.19 0.73 2.35
N ASP A 60 -18.00 0.46 1.31
CA ASP A 60 -18.27 1.38 0.20
C ASP A 60 -19.11 2.63 0.60
N ASP A 61 -19.62 2.66 1.83
CA ASP A 61 -20.29 3.80 2.45
C ASP A 61 -19.30 4.93 2.84
N HIS A 62 -18.00 4.64 2.92
CA HIS A 62 -16.95 5.65 2.98
C HIS A 62 -16.62 6.12 1.57
N ILE A 63 -17.15 7.28 1.14
CA ILE A 63 -16.89 7.85 -0.19
C ILE A 63 -15.39 8.14 -0.33
N ILE A 64 -14.66 7.25 -0.99
CA ILE A 64 -13.23 7.36 -1.28
C ILE A 64 -13.07 7.41 -2.80
N ILE A 65 -12.59 8.54 -3.30
CA ILE A 65 -12.48 8.79 -4.74
C ILE A 65 -11.00 8.79 -5.12
N GLN A 66 -10.63 8.09 -6.18
CA GLN A 66 -9.27 8.18 -6.72
C GLN A 66 -8.98 9.61 -7.18
N SER A 67 -7.85 10.20 -6.74
CA SER A 67 -7.46 11.53 -7.20
C SER A 67 -6.97 11.45 -8.65
N VAL A 68 -7.69 12.12 -9.56
CA VAL A 68 -7.36 12.18 -11.00
C VAL A 68 -5.95 12.75 -11.19
N GLU A 69 -5.62 13.83 -10.51
CA GLU A 69 -4.30 14.45 -10.58
C GLU A 69 -3.20 13.49 -10.09
N LYS A 70 -3.36 12.88 -8.91
CA LYS A 70 -2.34 11.98 -8.37
C LYS A 70 -2.19 10.71 -9.21
N SER A 71 -3.25 10.24 -9.87
CA SER A 71 -3.17 9.08 -10.78
C SER A 71 -2.30 9.33 -12.01
N LEU A 72 -2.15 10.58 -12.45
CA LEU A 72 -1.26 10.94 -13.57
C LEU A 72 0.21 10.83 -13.18
N TYR A 73 0.54 11.16 -11.93
CA TYR A 73 1.92 11.13 -11.44
C TYR A 73 2.29 9.78 -10.84
N TYR A 74 1.38 9.13 -10.13
CA TYR A 74 1.57 7.84 -9.45
C TYR A 74 0.87 6.71 -10.21
N THR A 75 1.04 6.68 -11.54
CA THR A 75 0.36 5.72 -12.42
C THR A 75 0.68 4.26 -12.06
N SER A 76 1.88 3.98 -11.54
CA SER A 76 2.24 2.63 -11.08
C SER A 76 1.34 2.17 -9.94
N ASN A 77 1.16 3.00 -8.91
CA ASN A 77 0.26 2.69 -7.79
C ASN A 77 -1.17 2.54 -8.27
N TYR A 78 -1.62 3.40 -9.19
CA TYR A 78 -2.97 3.32 -9.75
C TYR A 78 -3.24 1.96 -10.39
N ILE A 79 -2.32 1.46 -11.21
CA ILE A 79 -2.46 0.15 -11.87
C ILE A 79 -2.42 -0.99 -10.85
N ILE A 80 -1.52 -0.92 -9.87
CA ILE A 80 -1.41 -1.92 -8.79
C ILE A 80 -2.70 -1.96 -7.97
N TYR A 81 -3.22 -0.81 -7.55
CA TYR A 81 -4.46 -0.75 -6.75
C TYR A 81 -5.68 -1.19 -7.55
N ASN A 82 -5.74 -0.88 -8.85
CA ASN A 82 -6.79 -1.41 -9.70
C ASN A 82 -6.73 -2.93 -9.87
N ALA A 83 -5.54 -3.53 -9.85
CA ALA A 83 -5.39 -4.98 -9.81
C ALA A 83 -5.78 -5.54 -8.44
N LEU A 84 -5.33 -4.90 -7.36
CA LEU A 84 -5.64 -5.27 -5.98
C LEU A 84 -7.15 -5.36 -5.74
N ILE A 85 -7.91 -4.32 -6.08
CA ILE A 85 -9.37 -4.31 -5.87
C ILE A 85 -10.12 -5.32 -6.73
N LYS A 86 -9.50 -5.88 -7.78
CA LYS A 86 -10.12 -6.92 -8.62
C LYS A 86 -9.73 -8.33 -8.18
N ASP A 87 -8.73 -8.46 -7.32
CA ASP A 87 -8.27 -9.76 -6.86
C ASP A 87 -9.26 -10.41 -5.88
N VAL A 88 -9.47 -11.72 -6.03
CA VAL A 88 -10.44 -12.48 -5.25
C VAL A 88 -10.07 -12.56 -3.77
N HIS A 89 -8.78 -12.63 -3.44
CA HIS A 89 -8.32 -12.71 -2.04
C HIS A 89 -8.53 -11.38 -1.33
N PHE A 90 -8.26 -10.27 -2.01
CA PHE A 90 -8.57 -8.94 -1.49
C PHE A 90 -10.08 -8.73 -1.28
N GLN A 91 -10.89 -9.11 -2.28
CA GLN A 91 -12.36 -9.00 -2.16
C GLN A 91 -12.90 -9.85 -1.01
N ASN A 92 -12.37 -11.05 -0.81
CA ASN A 92 -12.74 -11.90 0.32
C ASN A 92 -12.43 -11.24 1.66
N LEU A 93 -11.30 -10.55 1.80
CA LEU A 93 -10.96 -9.78 3.02
C LEU A 93 -11.91 -8.62 3.25
N LYS A 94 -12.20 -7.84 2.20
CA LYS A 94 -13.08 -6.67 2.26
C LYS A 94 -14.52 -7.04 2.63
N GLN A 95 -15.02 -8.18 2.13
CA GLN A 95 -16.42 -8.60 2.29
C GLN A 95 -16.68 -9.44 3.56
N ARG A 96 -15.68 -9.57 4.45
CA ARG A 96 -15.83 -10.34 5.69
C ARG A 96 -16.83 -9.68 6.63
N LYS A 97 -17.85 -10.44 7.02
CA LYS A 97 -18.88 -9.98 7.98
C LYS A 97 -18.34 -9.77 9.39
N ASP A 98 -17.25 -10.43 9.73
CA ASP A 98 -16.59 -10.37 11.04
C ASP A 98 -15.38 -9.42 11.05
N ALA A 99 -15.17 -8.62 10.00
CA ALA A 99 -14.08 -7.66 9.93
C ALA A 99 -14.24 -6.56 10.99
N THR A 100 -13.28 -6.50 11.91
CA THR A 100 -13.15 -5.39 12.87
C THR A 100 -12.24 -4.30 12.31
N PRO A 101 -12.33 -3.05 12.79
CA PRO A 101 -11.38 -2.00 12.40
C PRO A 101 -9.91 -2.41 12.64
N GLU A 102 -9.63 -3.11 13.74
CA GLU A 102 -8.30 -3.63 14.06
C GLU A 102 -7.85 -4.71 13.07
N PHE A 103 -8.75 -5.59 12.63
CA PHE A 103 -8.45 -6.58 11.60
C PHE A 103 -8.08 -5.91 10.28
N LEU A 104 -8.90 -4.97 9.81
CA LEU A 104 -8.64 -4.24 8.56
C LEU A 104 -7.32 -3.44 8.62
N TYR A 105 -7.01 -2.88 9.79
CA TYR A 105 -5.73 -2.22 10.02
C TYR A 105 -4.55 -3.21 9.89
N ILE A 106 -4.58 -4.36 10.57
CA ILE A 106 -3.53 -5.38 10.46
C ILE A 106 -3.36 -5.86 9.02
N VAL A 107 -4.47 -6.16 8.33
CA VAL A 107 -4.45 -6.54 6.91
C VAL A 107 -3.75 -5.48 6.07
N SER A 108 -4.00 -4.19 6.33
CA SER A 108 -3.36 -3.10 5.60
C SER A 108 -1.84 -3.05 5.79
N LEU A 109 -1.33 -3.40 6.98
CA LEU A 109 0.12 -3.46 7.25
C LEU A 109 0.78 -4.60 6.47
N PHE A 110 0.15 -5.78 6.47
CA PHE A 110 0.62 -6.94 5.69
C PHE A 110 0.57 -6.66 4.19
N LEU A 111 -0.49 -6.01 3.71
CA LEU A 111 -0.61 -5.61 2.30
C LEU A 111 0.49 -4.64 1.92
N ALA A 112 0.78 -3.64 2.76
CA ALA A 112 1.84 -2.68 2.48
C ALA A 112 3.20 -3.35 2.28
N SER A 113 3.62 -4.20 3.21
CA SER A 113 4.88 -4.92 3.11
C SER A 113 4.91 -5.87 1.92
N SER A 114 3.83 -6.61 1.70
CA SER A 114 3.77 -7.58 0.59
C SER A 114 3.76 -6.89 -0.78
N LEU A 115 3.09 -5.74 -0.90
CA LEU A 115 3.14 -4.89 -2.09
C LEU A 115 4.53 -4.31 -2.29
N ASN A 116 5.18 -3.82 -1.23
CA ASN A 116 6.51 -3.24 -1.30
C ASN A 116 7.56 -4.29 -1.75
N ASP A 117 7.45 -5.51 -1.23
CA ASP A 117 8.27 -6.66 -1.64
C ASP A 117 7.97 -7.09 -3.08
N TRP A 118 6.71 -7.12 -3.49
CA TRP A 118 6.33 -7.48 -4.86
C TRP A 118 6.83 -6.45 -5.88
N ILE A 119 6.72 -5.15 -5.55
CA ILE A 119 7.27 -4.07 -6.38
C ILE A 119 8.79 -4.26 -6.54
N LEU A 120 9.51 -4.59 -5.46
CA LEU A 120 10.95 -4.83 -5.51
C LEU A 120 11.27 -6.04 -6.39
N PHE A 121 10.53 -7.13 -6.22
CA PHE A 121 10.66 -8.32 -7.06
C PHE A 121 10.45 -7.99 -8.55
N VAL A 122 9.45 -7.16 -8.89
CA VAL A 122 9.23 -6.70 -10.27
C VAL A 122 10.41 -5.84 -10.72
N MET A 123 10.89 -4.91 -9.90
CA MET A 123 12.06 -4.10 -10.25
C MET A 123 13.27 -4.98 -10.56
N ASP A 124 13.58 -5.96 -9.73
CA ASP A 124 14.70 -6.87 -9.92
C ASP A 124 14.55 -7.71 -11.18
N LYS A 125 13.38 -8.32 -11.38
CA LYS A 125 13.10 -9.19 -12.53
C LYS A 125 13.25 -8.48 -13.87
N TYR A 126 12.93 -7.19 -13.93
CA TYR A 126 12.95 -6.40 -15.16
C TYR A 126 14.13 -5.40 -15.23
N ASN A 127 15.17 -5.58 -14.40
CA ASN A 127 16.39 -4.76 -14.36
C ASN A 127 16.14 -3.26 -14.06
N LEU A 128 15.23 -2.98 -13.14
CA LEU A 128 14.85 -1.65 -12.67
C LEU A 128 15.24 -1.42 -11.20
N SER A 129 16.08 -2.26 -10.59
CA SER A 129 16.46 -2.17 -9.16
C SER A 129 17.07 -0.83 -8.75
N TYR A 130 17.66 -0.08 -9.70
CA TYR A 130 18.16 1.27 -9.44
C TYR A 130 17.05 2.21 -8.93
N MET A 131 15.79 1.97 -9.30
CA MET A 131 14.66 2.76 -8.84
C MET A 131 14.42 2.62 -7.34
N ALA A 132 14.69 1.45 -6.76
CA ALA A 132 14.55 1.24 -5.32
C ALA A 132 15.53 2.12 -4.53
N GLU A 133 16.77 2.26 -5.01
CA GLU A 133 17.74 3.17 -4.39
C GLU A 133 17.31 4.63 -4.51
N LYS A 134 16.85 5.06 -5.69
CA LYS A 134 16.29 6.41 -5.88
C LYS A 134 15.10 6.70 -4.96
N ASN A 135 14.20 5.73 -4.79
CA ASN A 135 13.02 5.87 -3.94
C ASN A 135 13.41 6.09 -2.46
N ARG A 136 14.50 5.48 -2.00
CA ARG A 136 15.01 5.71 -0.63
C ARG A 136 15.56 7.12 -0.45
N GLU A 137 16.23 7.66 -1.47
CA GLU A 137 16.83 9.00 -1.40
C GLU A 137 15.78 10.11 -1.46
N LEU A 138 14.82 10.00 -2.39
CA LEU A 138 13.86 11.06 -2.70
C LEU A 138 12.59 11.03 -1.84
N LYS A 139 12.31 9.92 -1.15
CA LYS A 139 11.00 9.59 -0.56
C LYS A 139 9.90 9.60 -1.63
N TYR A 140 9.43 8.42 -1.99
CA TYR A 140 8.55 8.16 -3.14
C TYR A 140 7.34 9.10 -3.21
N PHE A 141 6.64 9.33 -2.09
CA PHE A 141 5.43 10.16 -2.06
C PHE A 141 5.69 11.67 -2.00
N ASP A 142 6.95 12.09 -1.92
CA ASP A 142 7.36 13.49 -1.99
C ASP A 142 7.99 13.85 -3.35
N ALA A 143 8.00 12.92 -4.32
CA ALA A 143 8.68 13.08 -5.61
C ALA A 143 8.24 14.33 -6.41
N LEU A 144 7.01 14.83 -6.20
CA LEU A 144 6.48 16.02 -6.87
C LEU A 144 6.91 17.35 -6.23
N GLN A 145 7.63 17.31 -5.11
CA GLN A 145 8.20 18.50 -4.45
C GLN A 145 9.59 18.86 -4.99
N GLY A 146 10.16 18.02 -5.86
CA GLY A 146 11.46 18.24 -6.48
C GLY A 146 11.44 19.31 -7.57
N THR A 147 12.61 19.51 -8.17
CA THR A 147 12.80 20.29 -9.39
C THR A 147 12.08 19.65 -10.58
N GLU A 148 11.83 20.44 -11.63
CA GLU A 148 11.20 19.93 -12.86
C GLU A 148 11.97 18.73 -13.45
N SER A 149 13.30 18.75 -13.39
CA SER A 149 14.13 17.63 -13.86
C SER A 149 13.92 16.36 -13.03
N GLU A 150 13.85 16.48 -11.70
CA GLU A 150 13.62 15.34 -10.80
C GLU A 150 12.21 14.76 -11.01
N ILE A 151 11.22 15.62 -11.22
CA ILE A 151 9.84 15.21 -11.53
C ILE A 151 9.80 14.46 -12.88
N GLN A 152 10.48 14.95 -13.92
CA GLN A 152 10.53 14.28 -15.22
C GLN A 152 11.22 12.91 -15.13
N ASP A 153 12.32 12.82 -14.39
CA ASP A 153 13.01 11.55 -14.16
C ASP A 153 12.13 10.56 -13.39
N PHE A 154 11.40 11.03 -12.37
CA PHE A 154 10.41 10.21 -11.66
C PHE A 154 9.32 9.70 -12.60
N LEU A 155 8.73 10.54 -13.45
CA LEU A 155 7.66 10.14 -14.37
C LEU A 155 8.15 9.15 -15.45
N LYS A 156 9.41 9.27 -15.86
CA LYS A 156 10.06 8.28 -16.72
C LYS A 156 10.19 6.94 -16.02
N ASP A 157 10.65 6.94 -14.76
CA ASP A 157 10.76 5.73 -13.95
C ASP A 157 9.39 5.08 -13.71
N GLN A 158 8.34 5.88 -13.44
CA GLN A 158 6.94 5.41 -13.40
C GLN A 158 6.52 4.73 -14.69
N SER A 159 6.78 5.34 -15.84
CA SER A 159 6.41 4.80 -17.15
C SER A 159 7.12 3.48 -17.47
N LEU A 160 8.39 3.33 -17.05
CA LEU A 160 9.15 2.09 -17.19
C LEU A 160 8.60 1.00 -16.29
N PHE A 161 8.35 1.33 -15.02
CA PHE A 161 7.82 0.37 -14.05
C PHE A 161 6.41 -0.10 -14.43
N VAL A 162 5.53 0.79 -14.92
CA VAL A 162 4.19 0.42 -15.42
C VAL A 162 4.25 -0.70 -16.46
N LYS A 163 5.20 -0.64 -17.40
CA LYS A 163 5.36 -1.69 -18.42
C LYS A 163 5.73 -3.03 -17.77
N ALA A 164 6.67 -3.03 -16.82
CA ALA A 164 7.07 -4.22 -16.09
C ALA A 164 5.93 -4.79 -15.25
N ALA A 165 5.23 -3.93 -14.50
CA ALA A 165 4.10 -4.31 -13.66
C ALA A 165 2.96 -4.92 -14.48
N ILE A 166 2.60 -4.37 -15.64
CA ILE A 166 1.56 -4.94 -16.51
C ILE A 166 1.95 -6.34 -17.01
N LEU A 167 3.23 -6.56 -17.33
CA LEU A 167 3.70 -7.89 -17.73
C LEU A 167 3.63 -8.86 -16.55
N GLU A 168 4.03 -8.42 -15.35
CA GLU A 168 4.03 -9.26 -14.16
C GLU A 168 2.62 -9.59 -13.66
N LEU A 169 1.69 -8.65 -13.76
CA LEU A 169 0.27 -8.84 -13.42
C LEU A 169 -0.44 -9.85 -14.33
N LYS A 170 0.13 -10.22 -15.47
CA LYS A 170 -0.38 -11.32 -16.31
C LYS A 170 0.05 -12.70 -15.82
N THR A 171 0.95 -12.76 -14.85
CA THR A 171 1.34 -13.99 -14.16
C THR A 171 0.58 -14.12 -12.84
N ASP A 172 0.71 -15.28 -12.19
CA ASP A 172 0.07 -15.51 -10.89
C ASP A 172 0.83 -14.86 -9.72
N SER A 173 1.98 -14.21 -9.93
CA SER A 173 2.85 -13.75 -8.84
C SER A 173 2.16 -12.75 -7.92
N PHE A 174 1.36 -11.83 -8.48
CA PHE A 174 0.61 -10.85 -7.70
C PHE A 174 -0.50 -11.49 -6.88
N SER A 175 -1.32 -12.37 -7.49
CA SER A 175 -2.42 -13.03 -6.80
C SER A 175 -1.91 -14.02 -5.73
N GLN A 176 -0.81 -14.73 -6.00
CA GLN A 176 -0.15 -15.58 -5.01
C GLN A 176 0.40 -14.79 -3.82
N MET A 177 0.99 -13.61 -4.07
CA MET A 177 1.40 -12.70 -3.02
C MET A 177 0.21 -12.25 -2.16
N LEU A 178 -0.90 -11.86 -2.80
CA LEU A 178 -2.12 -11.44 -2.08
C LEU A 178 -2.74 -12.56 -1.28
N LYS A 179 -2.78 -13.79 -1.83
CA LYS A 179 -3.25 -14.96 -1.11
C LYS A 179 -2.43 -15.18 0.17
N LYS A 180 -1.10 -15.23 0.03
CA LYS A 180 -0.20 -15.43 1.17
C LYS A 180 -0.37 -14.31 2.22
N CYS A 181 -0.38 -13.06 1.76
CA CYS A 181 -0.62 -11.90 2.61
C CYS A 181 -1.95 -12.00 3.38
N SER A 182 -3.02 -12.43 2.70
CA SER A 182 -4.35 -12.59 3.30
C SER A 182 -4.36 -13.69 4.36
N ASP A 183 -3.73 -14.83 4.05
CA ASP A 183 -3.60 -15.96 4.97
C ASP A 183 -2.79 -15.54 6.21
N ASP A 184 -1.62 -14.92 6.02
CA ASP A 184 -0.73 -14.46 7.08
C ASP A 184 -1.41 -13.43 8.00
N ALA A 185 -2.07 -12.42 7.44
CA ALA A 185 -2.79 -11.41 8.21
C ALA A 185 -3.93 -12.01 9.04
N TYR A 186 -4.65 -12.98 8.48
CA TYR A 186 -5.74 -13.64 9.19
C TYR A 186 -5.26 -14.47 10.37
N PHE A 187 -4.25 -15.33 10.17
CA PHE A 187 -3.68 -16.12 11.26
C PHE A 187 -3.07 -15.22 12.33
N PHE A 188 -2.36 -14.16 11.93
CA PHE A 188 -1.81 -13.17 12.85
C PHE A 188 -2.90 -12.55 13.74
N TYR A 189 -4.01 -12.11 13.14
CA TYR A 189 -5.13 -11.52 13.87
C TYR A 189 -5.77 -12.51 14.86
N LEU A 190 -5.98 -13.77 14.43
CA LEU A 190 -6.53 -14.80 15.30
C LEU A 190 -5.63 -15.05 16.53
N GLU A 191 -4.32 -15.12 16.32
CA GLU A 191 -3.36 -15.45 17.36
C GLU A 191 -3.12 -14.31 18.35
N ASN A 192 -3.07 -13.08 17.85
CA ASN A 192 -2.62 -11.93 18.64
C ASN A 192 -3.76 -11.04 19.14
N LEU A 193 -4.90 -10.98 18.45
CA LEU A 193 -5.97 -10.02 18.77
C LEU A 193 -7.28 -10.69 19.21
N MET A 194 -7.64 -11.84 18.65
CA MET A 194 -8.83 -12.56 19.11
C MET A 194 -8.60 -13.31 20.43
N LYS A 195 -7.44 -13.94 20.60
CA LYS A 195 -7.13 -14.70 21.82
C LYS A 195 -6.92 -13.81 23.06
N GLN A 196 -6.56 -12.55 22.89
CA GLN A 196 -6.40 -11.59 23.99
C GLN A 196 -7.72 -11.02 24.52
N LYS A 197 -8.85 -11.26 23.81
CA LYS A 197 -10.19 -10.84 24.23
C LYS A 197 -10.93 -11.88 25.10
N ILE A 198 -10.27 -12.98 25.50
CA ILE A 198 -10.80 -14.04 26.38
C ILE A 198 -10.08 -13.97 27.73
#